data_AF-A0A3C0TCB1-F1
#
_entry.id   AF-A0A3C0TCB1-F1
#
_cell.length_a   1.000
_cell.length_b   1.000
_cell.length_c   1.000
_cell.angle_alpha   90.00
_cell.angle_beta   90.00
_cell.angle_gamma   90.00
#
_symmetry.space_group_name_H-M   'P 1'
#
loop_
_entity.id
_entity.type
_entity.pdbx_description
1 polymer ?
#
loop_
_entity_poly.entity_id
_entity_poly.type
_entity_poly.pdbx_seq_one_letter_code
_entity_poly.pdbx_strand_id
1 'polypeptide(L)'
;MYKKIIILLGLMLPINATGSDLGDIMHQLGEQLLVVLPALYSDDDKHLKSEVTSMTSLLHKAGEHIGTDPGTRVNYQVLLEQLQHATQRTNTSMLKSDLRGAFAICASCHNQDKHFVRNYGISKLKGMDEFLAAEYSFMTRDYPSAVTSYRNYLESDPTDLTKIQVSLDRLLVIGLEIYADPELAANNLGALKKNPRRHRRVSQDLDEYHYHLQNVT
;
A
#
# COMPACT_ATOMS: atom_id res chain seq x y z
N MET A 1 -21.34 -3.22 25.05
CA MET A 1 -22.50 -2.76 24.25
C MET A 1 -22.00 -1.67 23.31
N TYR A 2 -21.45 -2.05 22.15
CA TYR A 2 -20.83 -1.08 21.23
C TYR A 2 -21.83 -0.64 20.17
N LYS A 3 -22.13 0.66 20.17
CA LYS A 3 -22.99 1.32 19.17
C LYS A 3 -22.27 1.28 17.81
N LYS A 4 -22.90 0.61 16.83
CA LYS A 4 -22.55 0.71 15.41
C LYS A 4 -22.72 2.16 14.97
N ILE A 5 -21.64 2.81 14.56
CA ILE A 5 -21.70 4.07 13.82
C ILE A 5 -21.78 3.69 12.34
N ILE A 6 -22.97 3.83 11.78
CA ILE A 6 -23.24 3.79 10.35
C ILE A 6 -22.80 5.15 9.81
N ILE A 7 -21.76 5.19 8.97
CA ILE A 7 -21.48 6.35 8.12
C ILE A 7 -21.86 5.97 6.70
N LEU A 8 -23.05 6.43 6.31
CA LEU A 8 -23.43 6.67 4.92
C LEU A 8 -22.47 7.70 4.32
N LEU A 9 -21.96 7.43 3.11
CA LEU A 9 -21.63 8.47 2.13
C LEU A 9 -21.47 7.83 0.75
N GLY A 10 -22.47 8.06 -0.09
CA GLY A 10 -22.41 7.85 -1.54
C GLY A 10 -22.05 9.16 -2.26
N LEU A 11 -21.50 8.99 -3.47
CA LEU A 11 -21.57 9.83 -4.69
C LEU A 11 -20.42 9.35 -5.61
N MET A 12 -20.68 8.41 -6.52
CA MET A 12 -21.12 8.59 -7.92
C MET A 12 -19.98 8.94 -8.90
N LEU A 13 -19.57 7.90 -9.63
CA LEU A 13 -18.89 7.92 -10.92
C LEU A 13 -19.90 7.56 -12.03
N PRO A 14 -19.72 8.01 -13.28
CA PRO A 14 -20.47 7.48 -14.41
C PRO A 14 -19.83 6.15 -14.83
N ILE A 15 -19.94 5.15 -13.96
CA ILE A 15 -20.03 3.75 -14.35
C ILE A 15 -21.52 3.54 -14.61
N ASN A 16 -21.94 2.80 -15.63
CA ASN A 16 -23.34 2.39 -15.82
C ASN A 16 -23.80 1.41 -14.70
N ALA A 17 -23.44 1.68 -13.45
CA ALA A 17 -23.80 0.92 -12.27
C ALA A 17 -25.12 1.48 -11.72
N THR A 18 -26.23 1.09 -12.34
CA THR A 18 -27.43 0.83 -11.57
C THR A 18 -27.16 -0.41 -10.72
N GLY A 19 -26.65 -0.26 -9.48
CA GLY A 19 -26.56 -1.40 -8.56
C GLY A 19 -25.60 -1.20 -7.41
N SER A 20 -26.07 -1.49 -6.20
CA SER A 20 -25.32 -1.70 -4.95
C SER A 20 -24.06 -2.58 -5.09
N ASP A 21 -24.02 -3.44 -6.11
CA ASP A 21 -23.15 -4.60 -6.16
C ASP A 21 -21.68 -4.26 -6.44
N LEU A 22 -21.37 -3.31 -7.33
CA LEU A 22 -19.97 -2.89 -7.55
C LEU A 22 -19.39 -2.20 -6.30
N GLY A 23 -20.20 -1.38 -5.63
CA GLY A 23 -19.80 -0.71 -4.39
C GLY A 23 -19.45 -1.73 -3.30
N ASP A 24 -20.27 -2.76 -3.15
CA ASP A 24 -20.03 -3.85 -2.20
C ASP A 24 -18.81 -4.69 -2.56
N ILE A 25 -18.57 -4.97 -3.85
CA ILE A 25 -17.37 -5.67 -4.32
C ILE A 25 -16.12 -4.87 -3.98
N MET A 26 -16.10 -3.57 -4.27
CA MET A 26 -14.97 -2.70 -3.98
C MET A 26 -14.73 -2.56 -2.47
N HIS A 27 -15.81 -2.53 -1.67
CA HIS A 27 -15.70 -2.55 -0.22
C HIS A 27 -15.02 -3.84 0.29
N GLN A 28 -15.45 -5.00 -0.22
CA GLN A 28 -14.90 -6.30 0.17
C GLN A 28 -13.44 -6.45 -0.28
N LEU A 29 -13.09 -6.00 -1.49
CA LEU A 29 -11.70 -5.93 -1.95
C LEU A 29 -10.86 -5.06 -1.00
N GLY A 30 -11.39 -3.90 -0.60
CA GLY A 30 -10.77 -3.03 0.39
C GLY A 30 -10.50 -3.74 1.72
N GLU A 31 -11.45 -4.51 2.25
CA GLU A 31 -11.26 -5.29 3.48
C GLU A 31 -10.18 -6.37 3.32
N GLN A 32 -10.18 -7.09 2.21
CA GLN A 32 -9.18 -8.13 1.94
C GLN A 32 -7.76 -7.57 1.84
N LEU A 33 -7.61 -6.37 1.26
CA LEU A 33 -6.33 -5.67 1.24
C LEU A 33 -5.79 -5.45 2.67
N LEU A 34 -6.65 -5.08 3.63
CA LEU A 34 -6.23 -4.86 5.01
C LEU A 34 -5.83 -6.15 5.73
N VAL A 35 -6.39 -7.30 5.34
CA VAL A 35 -6.01 -8.63 5.86
C VAL A 35 -4.71 -9.12 5.23
N VAL A 36 -4.56 -8.94 3.92
CA VAL A 36 -3.37 -9.37 3.17
C VAL A 36 -2.14 -8.56 3.56
N LEU A 37 -2.32 -7.26 3.80
CA LEU A 37 -1.22 -6.33 4.05
C LEU A 37 -0.27 -6.78 5.17
N PRO A 38 -0.73 -7.10 6.40
CA PRO A 38 0.14 -7.64 7.45
C PRO A 38 0.89 -8.91 7.02
N ALA A 39 0.21 -9.82 6.32
CA ALA A 39 0.79 -11.10 5.87
C ALA A 39 1.91 -10.92 4.83
N LEU A 40 1.96 -9.78 4.11
CA LEU A 40 3.08 -9.46 3.22
C LEU A 40 4.40 -9.25 3.99
N TYR A 41 4.32 -8.90 5.27
CA TYR A 41 5.47 -8.53 6.12
C TYR A 41 5.67 -9.44 7.34
N SER A 42 4.87 -10.50 7.48
CA SER A 42 5.03 -11.52 8.51
C SER A 42 5.41 -12.86 7.90
N ASP A 43 5.91 -13.80 8.70
CA ASP A 43 6.09 -15.19 8.28
C ASP A 43 4.78 -16.01 8.32
N ASP A 44 3.69 -15.44 8.85
CA ASP A 44 2.39 -16.10 8.90
C ASP A 44 1.60 -15.84 7.61
N ASP A 45 1.68 -16.80 6.70
CA ASP A 45 1.10 -16.76 5.35
C ASP A 45 -0.06 -17.75 5.16
N LYS A 46 -0.52 -18.41 6.24
CA LYS A 46 -1.45 -19.55 6.18
C LYS A 46 -2.77 -19.24 5.46
N HIS A 47 -3.16 -17.97 5.47
CA HIS A 47 -4.41 -17.50 4.85
C HIS A 47 -4.17 -16.71 3.57
N LEU A 48 -2.91 -16.42 3.21
CA LEU A 48 -2.60 -15.54 2.09
C LEU A 48 -3.18 -16.06 0.78
N LYS A 49 -3.04 -17.37 0.54
CA LYS A 49 -3.56 -18.01 -0.67
C LYS A 49 -5.10 -18.00 -0.76
N SER A 50 -5.80 -18.20 0.36
CA SER A 50 -7.27 -18.11 0.38
C SER A 50 -7.73 -16.67 0.15
N GLU A 51 -7.04 -15.69 0.72
CA GLU A 51 -7.34 -14.28 0.48
C GLU A 51 -7.15 -13.90 -0.99
N VAL A 52 -6.03 -14.28 -1.62
CA VAL A 52 -5.80 -14.02 -3.06
C VAL A 52 -6.89 -14.65 -3.93
N THR A 53 -7.30 -15.87 -3.60
CA THR A 53 -8.37 -16.57 -4.33
C THR A 53 -9.69 -15.81 -4.20
N SER A 54 -9.99 -15.30 -3.01
CA SER A 54 -11.18 -14.50 -2.76
C SER A 54 -11.14 -13.16 -3.51
N MET A 55 -10.01 -12.46 -3.49
CA MET A 55 -9.79 -11.23 -4.26
C MET A 55 -9.97 -11.46 -5.75
N THR A 56 -9.43 -12.56 -6.27
CA THR A 56 -9.57 -12.94 -7.69
C THR A 56 -11.03 -13.17 -8.05
N SER A 57 -11.80 -13.82 -7.18
CA SER A 57 -13.24 -14.05 -7.38
C SER A 57 -14.04 -12.74 -7.36
N LEU A 58 -13.73 -11.83 -6.44
CA LEU A 58 -14.34 -10.50 -6.40
C LEU A 58 -14.03 -9.69 -7.65
N LEU A 59 -12.79 -9.76 -8.16
CA LEU A 59 -12.40 -9.05 -9.37
C LEU A 59 -13.05 -9.65 -10.63
N HIS A 60 -13.26 -10.96 -10.69
CA HIS A 60 -14.08 -11.58 -11.74
C HIS A 60 -15.49 -10.99 -11.76
N LYS A 61 -16.15 -10.90 -10.59
CA LYS A 61 -17.49 -10.29 -10.47
C LYS A 61 -17.49 -8.81 -10.86
N ALA A 62 -16.45 -8.06 -10.49
CA ALA A 62 -16.32 -6.65 -10.88
C ALA A 62 -16.30 -6.45 -12.40
N GLY A 63 -15.85 -7.47 -13.16
CA GLY A 63 -15.69 -7.42 -14.61
C GLY A 63 -16.96 -7.02 -15.38
N GLU A 64 -18.14 -7.39 -14.89
CA GLU A 64 -19.43 -7.03 -15.50
C GLU A 64 -19.72 -5.52 -15.42
N HIS A 65 -19.06 -4.82 -14.51
CA HIS A 65 -19.22 -3.38 -14.28
C HIS A 65 -18.05 -2.55 -14.83
N ILE A 66 -17.01 -3.18 -15.37
CA ILE A 66 -15.88 -2.46 -15.96
C ILE A 66 -16.30 -1.87 -17.30
N GLY A 67 -16.11 -0.56 -17.46
CA GLY A 67 -16.43 0.17 -18.67
C GLY A 67 -15.68 -0.35 -19.91
N THR A 68 -16.12 0.08 -21.08
CA THR A 68 -15.52 -0.33 -22.37
C THR A 68 -14.27 0.44 -22.75
N ASP A 69 -13.87 1.44 -21.97
CA ASP A 69 -12.65 2.22 -22.18
C ASP A 69 -11.42 1.30 -22.27
N PRO A 70 -10.61 1.39 -23.36
CA PRO A 70 -9.46 0.51 -23.56
C PRO A 70 -8.45 0.53 -22.41
N GLY A 71 -8.15 1.71 -21.84
CA GLY A 71 -7.20 1.84 -20.74
C GLY A 71 -7.67 1.11 -19.49
N THR A 72 -8.95 1.30 -19.15
CA THR A 72 -9.60 0.66 -18.00
C THR A 72 -9.65 -0.86 -18.16
N ARG A 73 -9.99 -1.36 -19.37
CA ARG A 73 -10.03 -2.80 -19.67
C ARG A 73 -8.66 -3.46 -19.61
N VAL A 74 -7.62 -2.80 -20.14
CA VAL A 74 -6.25 -3.32 -20.09
C VAL A 74 -5.79 -3.42 -18.63
N ASN A 75 -5.97 -2.38 -17.83
CA ASN A 75 -5.54 -2.42 -16.44
C ASN A 75 -6.31 -3.48 -15.62
N TYR A 76 -7.62 -3.64 -15.88
CA TYR A 76 -8.42 -4.71 -15.28
C TYR A 76 -7.89 -6.10 -15.64
N GLN A 77 -7.60 -6.35 -16.92
CA GLN A 77 -7.07 -7.63 -17.39
C GLN A 77 -5.71 -7.93 -16.76
N VAL A 78 -4.80 -6.96 -16.74
CA VAL A 78 -3.48 -7.10 -16.12
C VAL A 78 -3.59 -7.40 -14.63
N LEU A 79 -4.49 -6.71 -13.90
CA LEU A 79 -4.72 -7.00 -12.49
C LEU A 79 -5.27 -8.42 -12.27
N LEU A 80 -6.21 -8.85 -13.10
CA LEU A 80 -6.81 -10.16 -13.02
C LEU A 80 -5.79 -11.27 -13.30
N GLU A 81 -4.99 -11.12 -14.35
CA GLU A 81 -3.90 -12.03 -14.68
C GLU A 81 -2.88 -12.11 -13.55
N GLN A 82 -2.50 -10.97 -12.97
CA GLN A 82 -1.56 -10.91 -11.84
C GLN A 82 -2.10 -11.67 -10.62
N LEU A 83 -3.37 -11.50 -10.27
CA LEU A 83 -3.99 -12.22 -9.16
C LEU A 83 -4.15 -13.72 -9.45
N GLN A 84 -4.54 -14.09 -10.67
CA GLN A 84 -4.58 -15.49 -11.09
C GLN A 84 -3.21 -16.15 -11.02
N HIS A 85 -2.17 -15.45 -11.50
CA HIS A 85 -0.79 -15.90 -11.40
C HIS A 85 -0.37 -16.10 -9.94
N ALA A 86 -0.73 -15.16 -9.05
CA ALA A 86 -0.50 -15.27 -7.62
C ALA A 86 -1.16 -16.53 -7.01
N THR A 87 -2.40 -16.86 -7.37
CA THR A 87 -3.07 -18.09 -6.84
C THR A 87 -2.34 -19.39 -7.18
N GLN A 88 -1.56 -19.40 -8.27
CA GLN A 88 -0.82 -20.57 -8.74
C GLN A 88 0.56 -20.72 -8.07
N ARG A 89 1.04 -19.68 -7.37
CA ARG A 89 2.34 -19.74 -6.68
C ARG A 89 2.32 -20.78 -5.56
N THR A 90 3.38 -21.57 -5.52
CA THR A 90 3.72 -22.48 -4.41
C THR A 90 4.78 -21.88 -3.49
N ASN A 91 5.57 -20.94 -4.00
CA ASN A 91 6.57 -20.20 -3.24
C ASN A 91 5.92 -18.93 -2.65
N THR A 92 5.85 -18.84 -1.32
CA THR A 92 5.28 -17.71 -0.59
C THR A 92 5.96 -16.38 -0.90
N SER A 93 7.27 -16.34 -1.05
CA SER A 93 7.98 -15.09 -1.37
C SER A 93 7.56 -14.56 -2.74
N MET A 94 7.40 -15.44 -3.72
CA MET A 94 6.89 -15.07 -5.04
C MET A 94 5.42 -14.64 -4.98
N LEU A 95 4.58 -15.33 -4.19
CA LEU A 95 3.19 -14.93 -3.94
C LEU A 95 3.10 -13.50 -3.38
N LYS A 96 3.89 -13.20 -2.35
CA LYS A 96 3.95 -11.87 -1.73
C LYS A 96 4.45 -10.81 -2.72
N SER A 97 5.43 -11.14 -3.56
CA SER A 97 5.90 -10.26 -4.63
C SER A 97 4.78 -9.97 -5.64
N ASP A 98 4.08 -11.00 -6.11
CA ASP A 98 3.01 -10.86 -7.08
C ASP A 98 1.86 -10.00 -6.53
N LEU A 99 1.53 -10.16 -5.24
CA LEU A 99 0.52 -9.38 -4.54
C LEU A 99 0.88 -7.90 -4.40
N ARG A 100 2.14 -7.57 -4.09
CA ARG A 100 2.60 -6.16 -4.09
C ARG A 100 2.44 -5.53 -5.47
N GLY A 101 2.73 -6.28 -6.54
CA GLY A 101 2.50 -5.85 -7.92
C GLY A 101 1.01 -5.59 -8.19
N ALA A 102 0.13 -6.48 -7.77
CA ALA A 102 -1.32 -6.30 -7.90
C ALA A 102 -1.79 -5.01 -7.22
N PHE A 103 -1.28 -4.70 -6.01
CA PHE A 103 -1.68 -3.50 -5.28
C PHE A 103 -1.24 -2.21 -6.00
N ALA A 104 -0.05 -2.22 -6.60
CA ALA A 104 0.43 -1.10 -7.41
C ALA A 104 -0.45 -0.86 -8.65
N ILE A 105 -0.99 -1.92 -9.27
CA ILE A 105 -1.93 -1.80 -10.38
C ILE A 105 -3.26 -1.22 -9.90
N CYS A 106 -3.80 -1.68 -8.76
CA CYS A 106 -5.00 -1.09 -8.15
C CYS A 106 -4.81 0.42 -7.95
N ALA A 107 -3.74 0.84 -7.28
CA ALA A 107 -3.46 2.25 -7.03
C ALA A 107 -3.32 3.07 -8.33
N SER A 108 -2.72 2.48 -9.37
CA SER A 108 -2.63 3.13 -10.68
C SER A 108 -3.99 3.36 -11.31
N CYS A 109 -4.90 2.37 -11.28
CA CYS A 109 -6.26 2.50 -11.80
C CYS A 109 -7.02 3.60 -11.05
N HIS A 110 -6.95 3.59 -9.73
CA HIS A 110 -7.68 4.52 -8.89
C HIS A 110 -7.14 5.96 -8.92
N ASN A 111 -5.85 6.15 -9.20
CA ASN A 111 -5.29 7.48 -9.42
C ASN A 111 -5.67 8.09 -10.78
N GLN A 112 -5.96 7.26 -11.79
CA GLN A 112 -6.40 7.72 -13.11
C GLN A 112 -7.88 8.11 -13.11
N ASP A 113 -8.65 7.60 -12.16
CA ASP A 113 -10.07 7.90 -12.02
C ASP A 113 -10.29 9.23 -11.29
N LYS A 114 -10.71 10.24 -12.06
CA LYS A 114 -10.93 11.61 -11.57
C LYS A 114 -12.08 11.77 -10.59
N HIS A 115 -13.03 10.83 -10.54
CA HIS A 115 -14.10 10.89 -9.53
C HIS A 115 -13.93 9.87 -8.40
N PHE A 116 -12.79 9.18 -8.34
CA PHE A 116 -12.41 8.47 -7.14
C PHE A 116 -12.00 9.49 -6.07
N VAL A 117 -12.96 9.85 -5.22
CA VAL A 117 -12.67 10.46 -3.92
C VAL A 117 -11.70 9.53 -3.20
N ARG A 118 -10.67 10.06 -2.53
CA ARG A 118 -9.67 9.33 -1.71
C ARG A 118 -10.35 8.56 -0.56
N ASN A 119 -11.18 7.58 -0.90
CA ASN A 119 -12.02 6.79 -0.01
C ASN A 119 -11.32 5.51 0.46
N TYR A 120 -10.02 5.41 0.22
CA TYR A 120 -9.15 4.51 0.99
C TYR A 120 -9.12 5.02 2.43
N GLY A 121 -10.14 4.61 3.17
CA GLY A 121 -10.54 5.22 4.42
C GLY A 121 -9.41 5.26 5.44
N ILE A 122 -8.88 6.46 5.68
CA ILE A 122 -8.04 6.83 6.82
C ILE A 122 -8.68 6.35 8.14
N SER A 123 -10.01 6.22 8.20
CA SER A 123 -10.73 5.67 9.34
C SER A 123 -10.40 4.20 9.63
N LYS A 124 -10.03 3.39 8.63
CA LYS A 124 -9.61 1.99 8.80
C LYS A 124 -8.13 1.85 9.19
N LEU A 125 -7.33 2.90 8.97
CA LEU A 125 -5.92 2.95 9.43
C LEU A 125 -5.81 3.11 10.96
N LYS A 126 -6.88 3.56 11.65
CA LYS A 126 -6.86 3.78 13.11
C LYS A 126 -6.53 2.54 13.95
N GLY A 127 -6.63 1.34 13.39
CA GLY A 127 -6.26 0.08 14.06
C GLY A 127 -4.93 -0.51 13.60
N MET A 128 -4.25 0.11 12.62
CA MET A 128 -2.97 -0.36 12.11
C MET A 128 -1.82 0.22 12.92
N ASP A 129 -0.73 -0.56 13.03
CA ASP A 129 0.54 0.02 13.46
C ASP A 129 1.07 1.00 12.40
N GLU A 130 1.94 1.91 12.80
CA GLU A 130 2.47 2.97 11.91
C GLU A 130 3.22 2.41 10.70
N PHE A 131 3.85 1.24 10.81
CA PHE A 131 4.51 0.61 9.67
C PHE A 131 3.49 0.15 8.63
N LEU A 132 2.43 -0.55 9.07
CA LEU A 132 1.37 -1.02 8.17
C LEU A 132 0.59 0.16 7.57
N ALA A 133 0.33 1.21 8.34
CA ALA A 133 -0.27 2.44 7.83
C ALA A 133 0.59 3.09 6.74
N ALA A 134 1.92 3.09 6.93
CA ALA A 134 2.86 3.59 5.94
C ALA A 134 2.89 2.72 4.67
N GLU A 135 2.98 1.39 4.78
CA GLU A 135 2.97 0.48 3.64
C GLU A 135 1.66 0.56 2.84
N TYR A 136 0.52 0.66 3.52
CA TYR A 136 -0.76 0.89 2.86
C TYR A 136 -0.74 2.19 2.06
N SER A 137 -0.32 3.28 2.69
CA SER A 137 -0.24 4.60 2.05
C SER A 137 0.74 4.60 0.88
N PHE A 138 1.89 3.95 1.02
CA PHE A 138 2.88 3.81 -0.05
C PHE A 138 2.32 3.05 -1.26
N MET A 139 1.69 1.90 -1.03
CA MET A 139 1.14 1.07 -2.11
C MET A 139 -0.05 1.72 -2.78
N THR A 140 -0.85 2.50 -2.04
CA THR A 140 -1.96 3.30 -2.58
C THR A 140 -1.52 4.66 -3.13
N ARG A 141 -0.21 4.93 -3.15
CA ARG A 141 0.41 6.15 -3.69
C ARG A 141 0.01 7.45 -2.94
N ASP A 142 -0.45 7.35 -1.70
CA ASP A 142 -0.56 8.48 -0.78
C ASP A 142 0.78 8.74 -0.08
N TYR A 143 1.77 9.17 -0.87
CA TYR A 143 3.14 9.33 -0.42
C TYR A 143 3.32 10.33 0.74
N PRO A 144 2.59 11.47 0.82
CA PRO A 144 2.66 12.34 2.00
C PRO A 144 2.28 11.62 3.31
N SER A 145 1.21 10.82 3.30
CA SER A 145 0.79 10.02 4.45
C SER A 145 1.81 8.91 4.73
N ALA A 146 2.34 8.27 3.69
CA ALA A 146 3.38 7.23 3.82
C ALA A 146 4.64 7.78 4.51
N VAL A 147 5.16 8.93 4.09
CA VAL A 147 6.32 9.59 4.71
C VAL A 147 6.06 9.85 6.19
N THR A 148 4.88 10.37 6.53
CA THR A 148 4.50 10.68 7.91
C THR A 148 4.52 9.41 8.76
N SER A 149 3.85 8.35 8.33
CA SER A 149 3.77 7.10 9.10
C SER A 149 5.10 6.34 9.17
N TYR A 150 5.92 6.31 8.11
CA TYR A 150 7.27 5.70 8.20
C TYR A 150 8.14 6.43 9.22
N ARG A 151 8.05 7.76 9.28
CA ARG A 151 8.78 8.55 10.29
C ARG A 151 8.28 8.24 11.69
N ASN A 152 6.98 8.24 11.91
CA ASN A 152 6.39 7.88 13.21
C ASN A 152 6.86 6.48 13.65
N TYR A 153 6.83 5.50 12.74
CA TYR A 153 7.31 4.15 13.01
C TYR A 153 8.79 4.14 13.43
N LEU A 154 9.68 4.78 12.67
CA LEU A 154 11.12 4.83 12.96
C LEU A 154 11.46 5.65 14.21
N GLU A 155 10.62 6.63 14.58
CA GLU A 155 10.78 7.44 15.79
C GLU A 155 10.28 6.73 17.05
N SER A 156 9.43 5.71 16.92
CA SER A 156 8.89 4.91 18.04
C SER A 156 9.85 3.87 18.64
N ASP A 157 11.12 3.88 18.21
CA ASP A 157 12.15 2.89 18.55
C ASP A 157 11.76 1.43 18.21
N PRO A 158 11.50 1.13 16.92
CA PRO A 158 11.13 -0.21 16.50
C PRO A 158 12.32 -1.17 16.64
N THR A 159 12.02 -2.45 16.87
CA THR A 159 13.05 -3.51 17.01
C THR A 159 13.10 -4.47 15.82
N ASP A 160 12.09 -4.44 14.95
CA ASP A 160 12.02 -5.27 13.74
C ASP A 160 12.92 -4.71 12.64
N LEU A 161 14.07 -5.34 12.45
CA LEU A 161 15.09 -4.90 11.50
C LEU A 161 14.63 -4.92 10.04
N THR A 162 13.76 -5.86 9.67
CA THR A 162 13.25 -5.96 8.31
C THR A 162 12.34 -4.77 8.02
N LYS A 163 11.41 -4.46 8.94
CA LYS A 163 10.51 -3.31 8.80
C LYS A 163 11.24 -1.97 8.84
N ILE A 164 12.30 -1.87 9.64
CA ILE A 164 13.20 -0.71 9.65
C ILE A 164 13.82 -0.50 8.27
N GLN A 165 14.45 -1.52 7.69
CA GLN A 165 15.10 -1.42 6.39
C GLN A 165 14.09 -1.00 5.31
N VAL A 166 12.94 -1.68 5.27
CA VAL A 166 11.87 -1.34 4.33
C VAL A 166 11.43 0.12 4.49
N SER A 167 11.27 0.61 5.72
CA SER A 167 10.87 2.00 5.97
C SER A 167 11.90 3.00 5.45
N LEU A 168 13.19 2.74 5.66
CA LEU A 168 14.28 3.59 5.16
C LEU A 168 14.34 3.59 3.63
N ASP A 169 14.28 2.42 3.01
CA ASP A 169 14.30 2.27 1.55
C ASP A 169 13.10 2.98 0.91
N ARG A 170 11.92 2.91 1.55
CA ARG A 170 10.72 3.57 1.06
C ARG A 170 10.81 5.09 1.16
N LEU A 171 11.37 5.63 2.25
CA LEU A 171 11.64 7.07 2.35
C LEU A 171 12.62 7.56 1.29
N LEU A 172 13.64 6.76 0.96
CA LEU A 172 14.58 7.05 -0.12
C LEU A 172 13.89 7.04 -1.49
N VAL A 173 13.14 5.99 -1.81
CA VAL A 173 12.38 5.89 -3.07
C VAL A 173 11.42 7.07 -3.23
N ILE A 174 10.68 7.43 -2.17
CA ILE A 174 9.76 8.58 -2.23
C ILE A 174 10.52 9.87 -2.53
N GLY A 175 11.64 10.14 -1.86
CA GLY A 175 12.41 11.36 -2.08
C GLY A 175 13.08 11.39 -3.46
N LEU A 176 13.85 10.36 -3.78
CA LEU A 176 14.73 10.33 -4.95
C LEU A 176 14.02 10.00 -6.26
N GLU A 177 13.07 9.06 -6.24
CA GLU A 177 12.46 8.55 -7.47
C GLU A 177 11.09 9.17 -7.72
N ILE A 178 10.27 9.32 -6.67
CA ILE A 178 8.90 9.84 -6.81
C ILE A 178 8.88 11.36 -6.88
N TYR A 179 9.52 12.04 -5.94
CA TYR A 179 9.59 13.51 -5.93
C TYR A 179 10.79 14.07 -6.69
N ALA A 180 11.79 13.24 -7.03
CA ALA A 180 13.04 13.66 -7.64
C ALA A 180 13.72 14.82 -6.86
N ASP A 181 13.64 14.75 -5.53
CA ASP A 181 14.13 15.76 -4.60
C ASP A 181 15.12 15.11 -3.61
N PRO A 182 16.44 15.16 -3.90
CA PRO A 182 17.47 14.65 -3.00
C PRO A 182 17.52 15.38 -1.66
N GLU A 183 17.12 16.66 -1.59
CA GLU A 183 17.06 17.39 -0.32
C GLU A 183 15.93 16.85 0.55
N LEU A 184 14.77 16.53 -0.02
CA LEU A 184 13.69 15.85 0.69
C LEU A 184 14.14 14.50 1.24
N ALA A 185 14.84 13.69 0.43
CA ALA A 185 15.41 12.42 0.88
C ALA A 185 16.39 12.62 2.06
N ALA A 186 17.33 13.56 1.90
CA ALA A 186 18.30 13.90 2.94
C ALA A 186 17.64 14.43 4.22
N ASN A 187 16.59 15.26 4.09
CA ASN A 187 15.84 15.79 5.23
C ASN A 187 15.07 14.70 5.98
N ASN A 188 14.43 13.78 5.26
CA ASN A 188 13.74 12.63 5.86
C ASN A 188 14.71 11.76 6.66
N LEU A 189 15.88 11.45 6.11
CA LEU A 189 16.93 10.66 6.77
C LEU A 189 17.66 11.44 7.89
N GLY A 190 17.89 12.73 7.70
CA GLY A 190 18.60 13.59 8.65
C GLY A 190 17.78 13.93 9.89
N ALA A 191 16.47 14.14 9.74
CA ALA A 191 15.54 14.32 10.87
C ALA A 191 15.56 13.09 11.79
N LEU A 192 15.68 11.92 11.18
CA LEU A 192 15.82 10.66 11.89
C LEU A 192 17.13 10.68 12.71
N LYS A 193 18.32 10.96 12.14
CA LYS A 193 19.61 10.96 12.89
C LYS A 193 19.61 11.72 14.23
N LYS A 194 18.76 12.73 14.39
CA LYS A 194 18.66 13.56 15.60
C LYS A 194 17.89 12.90 16.75
N ASN A 195 17.25 11.73 16.56
CA ASN A 195 16.50 11.05 17.61
C ASN A 195 17.43 10.24 18.54
N PRO A 196 17.51 10.55 19.85
CA PRO A 196 18.41 9.91 20.80
C PRO A 196 17.98 8.50 21.24
N ARG A 197 16.73 8.10 20.98
CA ARG A 197 16.18 6.77 21.33
C ARG A 197 16.31 5.77 20.18
N ARG A 198 17.36 5.90 19.37
CA ARG A 198 17.45 5.23 18.09
C ARG A 198 18.23 3.92 18.19
N HIS A 199 17.69 2.88 17.58
CA HIS A 199 18.37 1.60 17.41
C HIS A 199 19.71 1.76 16.65
N ARG A 200 20.80 1.21 17.20
CA ARG A 200 22.19 1.40 16.71
C ARG A 200 22.38 1.09 15.21
N ARG A 201 21.65 0.10 14.65
CA ARG A 201 21.72 -0.24 13.22
C ARG A 201 21.12 0.82 12.30
N VAL A 202 20.02 1.47 12.71
CA VAL A 202 19.41 2.56 11.94
C VAL A 202 20.43 3.68 11.74
N SER A 203 21.30 3.94 12.72
CA SER A 203 22.35 4.94 12.59
C SER A 203 23.43 4.55 11.57
N GLN A 204 23.80 3.28 11.47
CA GLN A 204 24.82 2.81 10.52
C GLN A 204 24.33 2.96 9.08
N ASP A 205 23.12 2.47 8.78
CA ASP A 205 22.56 2.53 7.42
C ASP A 205 22.31 4.00 6.99
N LEU A 206 21.90 4.87 7.92
CA LEU A 206 21.73 6.29 7.65
C LEU A 206 23.04 7.04 7.42
N ASP A 207 24.14 6.62 8.03
CA ASP A 207 25.46 7.21 7.78
C ASP A 207 25.93 6.88 6.37
N GLU A 208 25.73 5.63 5.92
CA GLU A 208 26.00 5.20 4.55
C GLU A 208 25.11 5.96 3.54
N TYR A 209 23.80 5.98 3.76
CA TYR A 209 22.89 6.68 2.84
C TYR A 209 23.14 8.18 2.76
N HIS A 210 23.41 8.84 3.89
CA HIS A 210 23.68 10.28 3.90
C HIS A 210 25.01 10.60 3.22
N TYR A 211 26.04 9.76 3.40
CA TYR A 211 27.30 9.90 2.69
C TYR A 211 27.09 9.83 1.17
N HIS A 212 26.30 8.88 0.67
CA HIS A 212 26.04 8.78 -0.76
C HIS A 212 25.22 9.95 -1.29
N LEU A 213 24.18 10.40 -0.58
CA LEU A 213 23.35 11.53 -1.00
C LEU A 213 24.13 12.84 -1.14
N GLN A 214 25.10 13.10 -0.25
CA GLN A 214 25.92 14.31 -0.29
C GLN A 214 26.98 14.31 -1.41
N ASN A 215 27.28 13.16 -2.01
CA ASN A 215 28.33 13.00 -3.01
C ASN A 215 27.79 12.77 -4.43
N VAL A 216 26.47 12.85 -4.62
CA VAL A 216 25.79 12.65 -5.92
C VAL A 216 25.23 13.97 -6.50
N THR A 217 25.23 15.06 -5.73
CA THR A 217 24.99 16.44 -6.19
C THR A 217 26.27 17.15 -6.60
#